data_AF-A0A967A6G4-F1
#
_entry.id   AF-A0A967A6G4-F1
#
_cell.length_a   1.000
_cell.length_b   1.000
_cell.length_c   1.000
_cell.angle_alpha   90.00
_cell.angle_beta   90.00
_cell.angle_gamma   90.00
#
_symmetry.space_group_name_H-M   'P 1'
#
loop_
_entity.id
_entity.type
_entity.pdbx_description
1 polymer ?
#
loop_
_entity_poly.entity_id
_entity_poly.type
_entity_poly.pdbx_seq_one_letter_code
_entity_poly.pdbx_strand_id
1 'polypeptide(L)'
;TIAGTSRTMMVMLMSIASISLIVGGIGIMNILLVSVTERTREIGLRMAVGAKRAHILLQFLIEAIIMTAIGGVLGVAAGIGISLLLTTMIGWPTIINTKAVLASFLFSLIVGLFFGLYPANKASKLNPIEALRYE
;
A
#
# COMPACT_ATOMS: atom_id res chain seq x y z
N THR A 1 -11.32 -37.16 1.74
CA THR A 1 -12.19 -36.17 2.42
C THR A 1 -11.47 -35.17 3.33
N ILE A 2 -10.14 -35.24 3.55
CA ILE A 2 -9.38 -34.16 4.23
C ILE A 2 -8.85 -33.11 3.22
N ALA A 3 -8.39 -33.56 2.03
CA ALA A 3 -7.90 -32.68 0.97
C ALA A 3 -8.96 -31.70 0.43
N GLY A 4 -10.23 -32.09 0.42
CA GLY A 4 -11.35 -31.21 0.04
C GLY A 4 -11.56 -30.09 1.06
N THR A 5 -11.56 -30.42 2.36
CA THR A 5 -11.75 -29.45 3.44
C THR A 5 -10.60 -28.43 3.51
N SER A 6 -9.34 -28.87 3.39
CA SER A 6 -8.19 -27.96 3.36
C SER A 6 -8.23 -27.03 2.15
N ARG A 7 -8.66 -27.51 0.98
CA ARG A 7 -8.83 -26.67 -0.21
C ARG A 7 -9.92 -25.62 -0.02
N THR A 8 -11.07 -26.00 0.56
CA THR A 8 -12.15 -25.03 0.85
C THR A 8 -11.68 -23.97 1.84
N MET A 9 -11.01 -24.36 2.93
CA MET A 9 -10.45 -23.41 3.91
C MET A 9 -9.44 -22.46 3.26
N MET A 10 -8.54 -22.97 2.41
CA MET A 10 -7.58 -22.13 1.68
C MET A 10 -8.27 -21.10 0.80
N VAL A 11 -9.31 -21.50 0.05
CA VAL A 11 -10.08 -20.59 -0.80
C VAL A 11 -10.79 -19.51 0.02
N MET A 12 -11.36 -19.87 1.17
CA MET A 12 -12.02 -18.91 2.07
C MET A 12 -11.02 -17.90 2.63
N LEU A 13 -9.87 -18.36 3.14
CA LEU A 13 -8.82 -17.47 3.66
C LEU A 13 -8.26 -16.55 2.57
N MET A 14 -8.02 -17.07 1.37
CA MET A 14 -7.57 -16.27 0.22
C MET A 14 -8.62 -15.22 -0.17
N SER A 15 -9.90 -15.57 -0.13
CA SER A 15 -10.99 -14.64 -0.44
C SER A 15 -11.04 -13.49 0.58
N ILE A 16 -11.00 -13.80 1.87
CA ILE A 16 -11.02 -12.80 2.94
C ILE A 16 -9.77 -11.91 2.85
N ALA A 17 -8.59 -12.51 2.69
CA ALA A 17 -7.34 -11.77 2.54
C ALA A 17 -7.36 -10.82 1.33
N SER A 18 -7.91 -11.26 0.20
CA SER A 18 -8.04 -10.44 -1.00
C SER A 18 -8.98 -9.25 -0.79
N ILE A 19 -10.11 -9.44 -0.11
CA ILE A 19 -11.04 -8.35 0.22
C ILE A 19 -10.36 -7.35 1.16
N SER A 20 -9.71 -7.82 2.23
CA SER A 20 -8.97 -6.95 3.15
C SER A 20 -7.88 -6.16 2.44
N LEU A 21 -7.20 -6.76 1.47
CA LEU A 21 -6.20 -6.08 0.66
C LEU A 21 -6.79 -4.96 -0.19
N ILE A 22 -7.94 -5.20 -0.83
CA ILE A 22 -8.61 -4.17 -1.64
C ILE A 22 -9.03 -3.00 -0.74
N VAL A 23 -9.64 -3.27 0.41
CA VAL A 23 -10.07 -2.22 1.35
C VAL A 23 -8.86 -1.42 1.86
N GLY A 24 -7.76 -2.09 2.22
CA GLY A 24 -6.51 -1.43 2.61
C GLY A 24 -5.91 -0.59 1.49
N GLY A 25 -5.92 -1.12 0.26
CA GLY A 25 -5.45 -0.43 -0.95
C GLY A 25 -6.26 0.83 -1.26
N ILE A 26 -7.58 0.78 -1.12
CA ILE A 26 -8.45 1.96 -1.24
C ILE A 26 -8.09 3.01 -0.18
N GLY A 27 -7.78 2.58 1.05
CA GLY A 27 -7.30 3.48 2.11
C GLY A 27 -6.02 4.22 1.72
N ILE A 28 -5.02 3.50 1.21
CA ILE A 28 -3.76 4.09 0.71
C ILE A 28 -4.05 5.09 -0.41
N MET A 29 -4.87 4.70 -1.38
CA MET A 29 -5.26 5.56 -2.49
C MET A 29 -5.93 6.84 -1.99
N ASN A 30 -6.83 6.76 -1.01
CA ASN A 30 -7.57 7.90 -0.51
C ASN A 30 -6.67 8.86 0.27
N ILE A 31 -5.78 8.35 1.12
CA ILE A 31 -4.79 9.17 1.84
C ILE A 31 -3.89 9.92 0.84
N LEU A 32 -3.42 9.23 -0.20
CA LEU A 32 -2.61 9.86 -1.24
C LEU A 32 -3.41 10.90 -2.05
N LEU A 33 -4.68 10.64 -2.37
CA LEU A 33 -5.54 11.62 -3.04
C LEU A 33 -5.71 12.88 -2.20
N VAL A 34 -5.99 12.73 -0.90
CA VAL A 34 -6.12 13.85 0.04
C VAL A 34 -4.80 14.63 0.12
N SER A 35 -3.66 13.94 0.25
CA SER A 35 -2.35 14.58 0.29
C SER A 35 -2.03 15.38 -0.99
N VAL A 36 -2.41 14.86 -2.16
CA VAL A 36 -2.29 15.59 -3.44
C VAL A 36 -3.15 16.84 -3.43
N THR A 37 -4.39 16.75 -2.93
CA THR A 37 -5.29 17.90 -2.88
C THR A 37 -4.82 18.98 -1.90
N GLU A 38 -4.28 18.60 -0.73
CA GLU A 38 -3.70 19.53 0.24
C GLU A 38 -2.45 20.23 -0.31
N ARG A 39 -1.62 19.50 -1.07
CA ARG A 39 -0.36 20.02 -1.64
C ARG A 39 -0.52 20.56 -3.07
N THR A 40 -1.75 20.81 -3.54
CA THR A 40 -2.02 21.22 -4.95
C THR A 40 -1.20 22.44 -5.36
N ARG A 41 -1.15 23.48 -4.51
CA ARG A 41 -0.43 24.73 -4.81
C ARG A 41 1.09 24.53 -4.88
N GLU A 42 1.66 23.69 -4.01
CA GLU A 42 3.09 23.35 -4.04
C GLU A 42 3.47 22.61 -5.32
N ILE A 43 2.62 21.66 -5.76
CA ILE A 43 2.82 20.92 -7.01
C ILE A 43 2.73 21.89 -8.21
N GLY A 44 1.75 22.80 -8.19
CA GLY A 44 1.59 23.87 -9.18
C GLY A 44 2.82 24.76 -9.31
N LEU A 45 3.38 25.20 -8.18
CA LEU A 45 4.62 25.98 -8.12
C LEU A 45 5.80 25.20 -8.71
N ARG A 46 5.99 23.92 -8.35
CA ARG A 46 7.06 23.09 -8.92
C ARG A 46 6.96 22.97 -10.44
N MET A 47 5.74 22.78 -10.96
CA MET A 47 5.52 22.69 -12.41
C MET A 47 5.71 24.03 -13.12
N ALA A 48 5.34 25.16 -12.51
CA ALA A 48 5.56 26.50 -13.06
C ALA A 48 7.05 26.84 -13.21
N VAL A 49 7.90 26.31 -12.33
CA VAL A 49 9.37 26.45 -12.38
C VAL A 49 10.02 25.42 -13.32
N GLY A 50 9.22 24.57 -13.99
CA GLY A 50 9.69 23.66 -15.05
C GLY A 50 9.80 22.18 -14.67
N ALA A 51 9.24 21.75 -13.51
CA ALA A 51 9.18 20.34 -13.20
C ALA A 51 8.34 19.56 -14.23
N LYS A 52 8.91 18.50 -14.80
CA LYS A 52 8.21 17.61 -15.72
C LYS A 52 7.16 16.78 -14.97
N ARG A 53 6.06 16.44 -15.65
CA ARG A 53 5.02 15.53 -15.12
C ARG A 53 5.60 14.23 -14.54
N ALA A 54 6.64 13.69 -15.19
CA ALA A 54 7.33 12.50 -14.74
C ALA A 54 8.01 12.66 -13.36
N HIS A 55 8.53 13.84 -13.02
CA HIS A 55 9.13 14.09 -11.71
C HIS A 55 8.06 14.05 -10.60
N ILE A 56 6.91 14.67 -10.85
CA ILE A 56 5.77 14.67 -9.92
C ILE A 56 5.22 13.25 -9.76
N LEU A 57 5.06 12.53 -10.87
CA LEU A 57 4.60 11.13 -10.85
C LEU A 57 5.53 10.27 -9.99
N LEU A 58 6.84 10.33 -10.22
CA LEU A 58 7.83 9.55 -9.47
C LEU A 58 7.85 9.92 -7.98
N GLN A 59 7.71 11.21 -7.64
CA GLN A 59 7.65 11.64 -6.25
C GLN A 59 6.51 10.97 -5.49
N PHE A 60 5.28 11.04 -6.02
CA PHE A 60 4.12 10.44 -5.38
C PHE A 60 4.15 8.91 -5.38
N LEU A 61 4.74 8.31 -6.42
CA LEU A 61 4.92 6.86 -6.48
C LEU A 61 5.91 6.37 -5.41
N ILE A 62 6.99 7.12 -5.19
CA ILE A 62 7.95 6.86 -4.12
C ILE A 62 7.27 7.05 -2.76
N GLU A 63 6.44 8.07 -2.57
CA GLU A 63 5.67 8.27 -1.33
C GLU A 63 4.73 7.08 -1.05
N ALA A 64 4.05 6.56 -2.07
CA ALA A 64 3.23 5.35 -1.96
C ALA A 64 4.05 4.10 -1.59
N ILE A 65 5.21 3.92 -2.22
CA ILE A 65 6.13 2.81 -1.92
C ILE A 65 6.66 2.91 -0.49
N ILE A 66 7.05 4.11 -0.03
CA ILE A 66 7.55 4.32 1.33
C ILE A 66 6.45 4.01 2.36
N MET A 67 5.22 4.51 2.15
CA MET A 67 4.11 4.22 3.05
C MET A 67 3.81 2.72 3.13
N THR A 68 3.80 2.03 1.98
CA THR A 68 3.56 0.58 1.95
C THR A 68 4.74 -0.26 2.41
N ALA A 69 5.99 0.21 2.26
CA ALA A 69 7.17 -0.43 2.82
C ALA A 69 7.15 -0.36 4.35
N ILE A 70 6.87 0.82 4.92
CA ILE A 70 6.75 1.00 6.37
C ILE A 70 5.60 0.14 6.91
N GLY A 71 4.42 0.22 6.28
CA GLY A 71 3.27 -0.61 6.66
C GLY A 71 3.56 -2.11 6.54
N GLY A 72 4.28 -2.53 5.50
CA GLY A 72 4.70 -3.92 5.29
C GLY A 72 5.67 -4.41 6.36
N VAL A 73 6.69 -3.61 6.72
CA VAL A 73 7.63 -3.95 7.80
C VAL A 73 6.89 -4.05 9.14
N LEU A 74 6.02 -3.08 9.45
CA LEU A 74 5.23 -3.09 10.68
C LEU A 74 4.25 -4.28 10.71
N GLY A 75 3.61 -4.60 9.59
CA GLY A 75 2.72 -5.74 9.46
C GLY A 75 3.45 -7.08 9.65
N VAL A 76 4.64 -7.24 9.07
CA VAL A 76 5.48 -8.42 9.27
C VAL A 76 5.92 -8.54 10.73
N ALA A 77 6.39 -7.44 11.33
CA ALA A 77 6.81 -7.42 12.73
C ALA A 77 5.66 -7.79 13.67
N ALA A 78 4.48 -7.19 13.45
CA ALA A 78 3.27 -7.51 14.21
C ALA A 78 2.82 -8.96 14.00
N GLY A 79 2.85 -9.47 12.77
CA GLY A 79 2.50 -10.86 12.45
C GLY A 79 3.40 -11.88 13.15
N ILE A 80 4.72 -11.63 13.17
CA ILE A 80 5.69 -12.44 13.90
C ILE A 80 5.44 -12.34 15.41
N GLY A 81 5.23 -11.13 15.93
CA GLY A 81 4.96 -10.91 17.35
C GLY A 81 3.70 -11.63 17.85
N ILE A 82 2.60 -11.54 17.10
CA ILE A 82 1.35 -12.25 17.40
C ILE A 82 1.57 -13.77 17.32
N SER A 83 2.28 -14.26 16.31
CA SER A 83 2.59 -15.68 16.16
C SER A 83 3.37 -16.25 17.35
N LEU A 84 4.36 -15.51 17.84
CA LEU A 84 5.14 -15.88 19.02
C LEU A 84 4.27 -15.87 20.29
N LEU A 85 3.42 -14.85 20.45
CA LEU A 85 2.52 -14.73 21.59
C LEU A 85 1.49 -15.89 21.65
N LEU A 86 0.93 -16.27 20.50
CA LEU A 86 0.02 -17.41 20.39
C LEU A 86 0.72 -18.74 20.70
N THR A 87 1.99 -18.87 20.27
CA THR A 87 2.79 -20.05 20.56
C THR A 87 3.05 -20.18 22.06
N THR A 88 3.33 -19.08 22.77
CA THR A 88 3.60 -19.12 24.22
C THR A 88 2.34 -19.26 25.07
N MET A 89 1.21 -18.64 24.69
CA MET A 89 -0.02 -18.70 25.48
C MET A 89 -0.87 -19.95 25.23
N ILE A 90 -0.94 -20.41 23.97
CA ILE A 90 -1.88 -21.47 23.53
C ILE A 90 -1.14 -22.76 23.17
N GLY A 91 0.19 -22.71 22.99
CA GLY A 91 1.00 -23.87 22.64
C GLY A 91 0.85 -24.32 21.18
N TRP A 92 0.29 -23.48 20.30
CA TRP A 92 0.16 -23.81 18.87
C TRP A 92 1.51 -23.64 18.15
N PRO A 93 2.06 -24.71 17.54
CA PRO A 93 3.35 -24.63 16.85
C PRO A 93 3.20 -23.80 15.57
N THR A 94 3.64 -22.54 15.62
CA THR A 94 3.56 -21.62 14.49
C THR A 94 4.87 -21.64 13.69
N ILE A 95 4.80 -22.09 12.43
CA ILE A 95 5.98 -22.16 11.55
C ILE A 95 6.08 -20.86 10.75
N ILE A 96 7.10 -20.05 11.05
CA ILE A 96 7.37 -18.82 10.31
C ILE A 96 8.26 -19.16 9.11
N ASN A 97 7.69 -19.13 7.91
CA ASN A 97 8.42 -19.36 6.67
C ASN A 97 8.95 -18.03 6.11
N THR A 98 10.28 -17.86 6.08
CA THR A 98 10.95 -16.67 5.54
C THR A 98 10.53 -16.35 4.10
N LYS A 99 10.28 -17.37 3.26
CA LYS A 99 9.82 -17.16 1.88
C LYS A 99 8.42 -16.57 1.83
N ALA A 100 7.52 -17.01 2.72
CA ALA A 100 6.18 -16.48 2.80
C ALA A 100 6.17 -15.03 3.31
N VAL A 101 7.02 -14.73 4.31
CA VAL A 101 7.21 -13.36 4.80
C VAL A 101 7.71 -12.44 3.68
N LEU A 102 8.77 -12.84 2.97
CA LEU A 102 9.31 -12.05 1.86
C LEU A 102 8.29 -11.87 0.73
N ALA A 103 7.54 -12.92 0.38
CA ALA A 103 6.48 -12.85 -0.62
C ALA A 103 5.37 -11.88 -0.20
N SER A 104 4.94 -11.92 1.07
CA SER A 104 3.90 -11.02 1.59
C SER A 104 4.34 -9.55 1.59
N PHE A 105 5.61 -9.29 1.93
CA PHE A 105 6.19 -7.95 1.88
C PHE A 105 6.31 -7.42 0.45
N LEU A 106 6.80 -8.23 -0.49
CA LEU A 106 6.85 -7.83 -1.90
C LEU A 106 5.45 -7.58 -2.46
N PHE A 107 4.49 -8.41 -2.07
CA PHE A 107 3.10 -8.25 -2.48
C PHE A 107 2.49 -6.94 -1.96
N SER A 108 2.78 -6.52 -0.72
CA SER A 108 2.32 -5.22 -0.21
C SER A 108 2.91 -4.04 -0.98
N LEU A 109 4.16 -4.13 -1.43
CA LEU A 109 4.78 -3.10 -2.28
C LEU A 109 4.10 -2.99 -3.65
N ILE A 110 3.80 -4.13 -4.29
CA ILE A 110 3.08 -4.16 -5.57
C ILE A 110 1.69 -3.52 -5.44
N VAL A 111 1.00 -3.81 -4.33
CA VAL A 111 -0.32 -3.24 -4.05
C VAL A 111 -0.21 -1.73 -3.82
N GLY A 112 0.78 -1.28 -3.06
CA GLY A 112 1.08 0.14 -2.89
C GLY A 112 1.34 0.87 -4.20
N LEU A 113 2.12 0.25 -5.08
CA LEU A 113 2.39 0.77 -6.42
C LEU A 113 1.11 0.89 -7.25
N PHE A 114 0.27 -0.15 -7.24
CA PHE A 114 -0.97 -0.19 -8.01
C PHE A 114 -1.97 0.88 -7.57
N PHE A 115 -2.25 0.96 -6.27
CA PHE A 115 -3.18 1.94 -5.71
C PHE A 115 -2.61 3.37 -5.67
N GLY A 116 -1.28 3.53 -5.62
CA GLY A 116 -0.59 4.82 -5.69
C GLY A 116 -0.48 5.40 -7.10
N LEU A 117 -0.60 4.59 -8.15
CA LEU A 117 -0.46 5.05 -9.53
C LEU A 117 -1.56 6.05 -9.93
N TYR A 118 -2.81 5.79 -9.51
CA TYR A 118 -3.94 6.68 -9.80
C TYR A 118 -3.75 8.11 -9.23
N PRO A 119 -3.52 8.30 -7.91
CA PRO A 119 -3.30 9.63 -7.35
C PRO A 119 -2.03 10.30 -7.89
N ALA A 120 -0.94 9.54 -8.08
CA ALA A 120 0.30 10.08 -8.64
C ALA A 120 0.09 10.62 -10.06
N ASN A 121 -0.67 9.89 -10.89
CA ASN A 121 -1.02 10.33 -12.24
C ASN A 121 -1.91 11.57 -12.20
N LYS A 122 -2.89 11.61 -11.28
CA LYS A 122 -3.75 12.78 -11.07
C LYS A 122 -2.93 14.02 -10.69
N ALA A 123 -1.98 13.89 -9.77
CA ALA A 123 -1.07 14.96 -9.37
C ALA A 123 -0.21 15.47 -10.54
N SER A 124 0.34 14.55 -11.34
CA SER A 124 1.21 14.88 -12.48
C SER A 124 0.50 15.63 -13.61
N LYS A 125 -0.83 15.59 -13.66
CA LYS A 125 -1.66 16.18 -14.71
C LYS A 125 -2.33 17.50 -14.30
N LEU A 126 -2.06 17.99 -13.08
CA LEU A 126 -2.56 19.28 -12.61
C LEU A 126 -2.08 20.41 -13.54
N ASN A 127 -2.97 21.38 -13.80
CA ASN A 127 -2.63 22.56 -14.58
C ASN A 127 -1.98 23.60 -13.64
N PRO A 128 -0.73 24.06 -13.90
CA PRO A 128 -0.05 25.00 -13.02
C PRO A 128 -0.84 26.30 -12.79
N ILE A 129 -1.56 26.78 -13.81
CA ILE A 129 -2.34 28.01 -13.74
C ILE A 129 -3.55 27.83 -12.81
N GLU A 130 -4.26 26.69 -12.90
CA GLU A 130 -5.39 26.39 -12.02
C GLU A 130 -4.94 26.11 -10.59
N ALA A 131 -3.81 25.41 -10.41
CA ALA A 131 -3.24 25.09 -9.11
C ALA A 131 -2.78 26.33 -8.32
N LEU A 132 -2.42 27.42 -9.01
CA LEU A 132 -2.05 28.71 -8.39
C LEU A 132 -3.26 29.61 -8.12
N ARG A 133 -4.40 29.34 -8.77
CA ARG A 133 -5.66 30.09 -8.60
C ARG A 133 -6.57 29.50 -7.52
N TYR A 134 -6.20 28.34 -6.99
CA TYR A 134 -6.83 27.71 -5.83
C TYR A 134 -6.40 28.47 -4.56
N GLU A 135 -7.38 29.03 -3.85
CA GLU A 135 -7.25 29.37 -2.42
C GLU A 135 -7.31 28.08 -1.58
#